data_AF-A0A819BS19-F1
#
_entry.id   AF-A0A819BS19-F1
#
_cell.length_a   1.000
_cell.length_b   1.000
_cell.length_c   1.000
_cell.angle_alpha   90.00
_cell.angle_beta   90.00
_cell.angle_gamma   90.00
#
_symmetry.space_group_name_H-M   'P 1'
#
loop_
_entity.id
_entity.type
_entity.pdbx_description
1 polymer ?
#
loop_
_entity_poly.entity_id
_entity_poly.type
_entity_poly.pdbx_seq_one_letter_code
_entity_poly.pdbx_strand_id
1 'polypeptide(L)'
;MGNFGCIMYIKSRLLYNNITSTMLNKQANPNLLGFFRTNYDIRNWQMTIEQLKNSHENFTIIERAGLVDDLFNLARINILRLSLVFDMLNYAKLEQGYIV
;
A
#
# COMPACT_ATOMS: atom_id res chain seq x y z
N MET A 1 19.75 10.13 7.79
CA MET A 1 19.51 8.69 7.55
C MET A 1 18.38 8.27 8.46
N GLY A 2 17.16 8.21 7.94
CA GLY A 2 15.98 7.80 8.72
C GLY A 2 15.77 6.30 8.59
N ASN A 3 15.47 5.61 9.69
CA ASN A 3 15.07 4.21 9.66
C ASN A 3 13.66 4.13 9.05
N PHE A 4 13.52 3.43 7.92
CA PHE A 4 12.26 3.27 7.20
C PHE A 4 11.84 1.79 7.30
N GLY A 5 10.92 1.49 8.21
CA GLY A 5 10.39 0.14 8.45
C GLY A 5 9.02 -0.06 7.81
N CYS A 6 8.71 -1.32 7.47
CA CYS A 6 7.38 -1.76 7.06
C CYS A 6 6.81 -2.70 8.12
N ILE A 7 5.56 -2.49 8.54
CA ILE A 7 4.89 -3.38 9.52
C ILE A 7 3.96 -4.32 8.76
N MET A 8 4.11 -5.62 9.04
CA MET A 8 3.34 -6.69 8.43
C MET A 8 2.19 -7.11 9.37
N TYR A 9 0.94 -6.98 8.94
CA TYR A 9 -0.22 -7.44 9.73
C TYR A 9 -0.66 -8.78 9.16
N ILE A 10 -0.48 -9.89 9.86
CA ILE A 10 -1.33 -11.07 9.56
C ILE A 10 -2.76 -10.62 9.83
N LYS A 11 -3.73 -11.03 8.99
CA LYS A 11 -5.18 -10.78 9.21
C LYS A 11 -5.69 -11.19 10.61
N SER A 12 -4.86 -11.83 11.44
CA SER A 12 -5.09 -12.18 12.84
C SER A 12 -3.98 -11.80 13.84
N ARG A 13 -2.81 -11.26 13.44
CA ARG A 13 -1.70 -10.91 14.40
C ARG A 13 -0.59 -10.02 13.78
N LEU A 14 -0.05 -9.07 14.55
CA LEU A 14 1.09 -8.22 14.15
C LEU A 14 2.40 -9.03 14.07
N LEU A 15 3.14 -8.93 12.96
CA LEU A 15 4.54 -9.38 12.86
C LEU A 15 5.42 -8.24 12.33
N TYR A 16 6.53 -7.99 13.01
CA TYR A 16 7.52 -6.98 12.61
C TYR A 16 8.68 -7.69 11.92
N ASN A 17 8.87 -7.48 10.61
CA ASN A 17 10.01 -8.03 9.87
C ASN A 17 10.79 -6.88 9.21
N ASN A 18 12.09 -6.82 9.50
CA ASN A 18 13.03 -5.86 8.91
C ASN A 18 13.33 -6.24 7.45
N ILE A 19 12.51 -5.76 6.50
CA ILE A 19 12.81 -5.83 5.08
C ILE A 19 13.40 -4.47 4.66
N THR A 20 14.66 -4.49 4.19
CA THR A 20 15.36 -3.31 3.67
C THR A 20 14.74 -2.81 2.37
N SER A 21 14.57 -1.49 2.30
CA SER A 21 13.85 -0.72 1.29
C SER A 21 14.33 -0.91 -0.15
N THR A 22 13.46 -1.43 -1.00
CA THR A 22 13.18 -0.84 -2.32
C THR A 22 11.67 -0.88 -2.56
N MET A 23 11.19 0.08 -3.33
CA MET A 23 9.78 0.44 -3.48
C MET A 23 8.86 -0.69 -3.99
N LEU A 24 7.55 -0.45 -3.86
CA LEU A 24 6.40 -1.24 -4.32
C LEU A 24 5.93 -2.39 -3.41
N ASN A 25 4.60 -2.56 -3.35
CA ASN A 25 3.92 -3.80 -2.95
C ASN A 25 4.51 -5.03 -3.66
N LYS A 26 5.08 -4.85 -4.86
CA LYS A 26 5.88 -5.83 -5.61
C LYS A 26 6.98 -6.54 -4.80
N GLN A 27 7.62 -5.88 -3.85
CA GLN A 27 8.66 -6.51 -3.04
C GLN A 27 8.14 -7.01 -1.69
N ALA A 28 7.19 -6.29 -1.09
CA ALA A 28 6.67 -6.67 0.21
C ALA A 28 5.65 -7.82 0.14
N ASN A 29 4.77 -7.82 -0.87
CA ASN A 29 3.78 -8.86 -1.12
C ASN A 29 3.46 -8.99 -2.63
N PRO A 30 4.40 -9.50 -3.45
CA PRO A 30 4.16 -9.69 -4.88
C PRO A 30 2.91 -10.54 -5.11
N ASN A 31 2.02 -10.06 -5.98
CA ASN A 31 0.75 -10.72 -6.34
C ASN A 31 -0.17 -11.07 -5.15
N LEU A 32 -0.05 -10.39 -4.00
CA LEU A 32 -0.85 -10.67 -2.80
C LEU A 32 -0.73 -12.12 -2.28
N LEU A 33 0.39 -12.81 -2.53
CA LEU A 33 0.59 -14.21 -2.13
C LEU A 33 0.78 -14.41 -0.62
N GLY A 34 1.13 -13.36 0.10
CA GLY A 34 1.26 -13.33 1.56
C GLY A 34 -0.08 -13.06 2.25
N PHE A 35 -0.38 -13.81 3.31
CA PHE A 35 -1.55 -13.61 4.19
C PHE A 35 -1.36 -12.43 5.17
N PHE A 36 -0.81 -11.33 4.68
CA PHE A 36 -0.52 -10.16 5.48
C PHE A 36 -0.76 -8.84 4.74
N ARG A 37 -1.00 -7.78 5.51
CA ARG A 37 -1.10 -6.40 5.03
C ARG A 37 0.21 -5.67 5.24
N THR A 38 0.50 -4.75 4.33
CA THR A 38 1.74 -3.99 4.33
C THR A 38 1.46 -2.57 4.79
N ASN A 39 2.08 -2.12 5.87
CA ASN A 39 2.02 -0.72 6.30
C ASN A 39 3.38 -0.05 6.15
N TYR A 40 3.42 0.99 5.32
CA TYR A 40 4.58 1.86 5.15
C TYR A 40 4.46 3.11 6.03
N ASP A 41 5.56 3.84 6.22
CA ASP A 41 5.47 5.18 6.79
C ASP A 41 4.65 6.13 5.89
N ILE A 42 4.21 7.26 6.47
CA ILE A 42 3.34 8.23 5.78
C ILE A 42 4.00 8.77 4.50
N ARG A 43 5.32 8.99 4.52
CA ARG A 43 6.05 9.54 3.36
C ARG A 43 6.05 8.54 2.21
N ASN A 44 6.27 7.26 2.50
CA ASN A 44 6.25 6.19 1.51
C ASN A 44 4.86 5.97 0.92
N TRP A 45 3.81 6.08 1.74
CA TRP A 45 2.44 6.09 1.22
C TRP A 45 2.19 7.25 0.26
N GLN A 46 2.59 8.47 0.64
CA GLN A 46 2.45 9.64 -0.24
C GLN A 46 3.20 9.44 -1.56
N MET A 47 4.45 8.97 -1.52
CA MET A 47 5.23 8.68 -2.72
C MET A 47 4.58 7.60 -3.59
N THR A 48 3.99 6.58 -2.98
CA THR A 48 3.28 5.50 -3.69
C THR A 48 2.03 6.04 -4.38
N ILE A 49 1.23 6.86 -3.69
CA ILE A 49 0.03 7.50 -4.27
C ILE A 49 0.41 8.38 -5.46
N GLU A 50 1.48 9.17 -5.35
CA GLU A 50 1.98 9.99 -6.45
C GLU A 50 2.47 9.15 -7.63
N GLN A 51 3.13 8.02 -7.39
CA GLN A 51 3.51 7.09 -8.45
C GLN A 51 2.30 6.48 -9.16
N LEU A 52 1.26 6.13 -8.41
CA LEU A 52 0.02 5.62 -8.98
C LEU A 52 -0.68 6.67 -9.85
N LYS A 53 -0.76 7.93 -9.39
CA LYS A 53 -1.34 9.03 -10.20
C LYS A 53 -0.57 9.27 -11.50
N ASN A 54 0.76 9.18 -11.45
CA ASN A 54 1.61 9.52 -12.60
C ASN A 54 1.83 8.34 -13.57
N SER A 55 1.92 7.11 -13.07
CA SER A 55 2.31 5.94 -13.87
C SER A 55 1.86 4.61 -13.22
N HIS A 56 0.56 4.45 -12.96
CA HIS A 56 0.02 3.23 -12.36
C HIS A 56 0.27 1.95 -13.18
N GLU A 57 0.50 2.04 -14.48
CA GLU A 57 0.80 0.89 -15.36
C GLU A 57 2.10 0.16 -14.98
N ASN A 58 2.99 0.82 -14.22
CA ASN A 58 4.21 0.20 -13.68
C ASN A 58 3.93 -0.85 -12.59
N PHE A 59 2.71 -0.85 -12.05
CA PHE A 59 2.21 -1.81 -11.08
C PHE A 59 1.24 -2.76 -11.78
N THR A 60 1.21 -4.03 -11.38
CA THR A 60 0.16 -4.93 -11.86
C THR A 60 -1.20 -4.53 -11.28
N ILE A 61 -2.28 -4.91 -11.96
CA ILE A 61 -3.66 -4.69 -11.49
C ILE A 61 -3.83 -5.18 -10.03
N ILE A 62 -3.28 -6.36 -9.72
CA ILE A 62 -3.34 -6.98 -8.38
C ILE A 62 -2.58 -6.15 -7.34
N GLU A 63 -1.40 -5.64 -7.66
CA GLU A 63 -0.61 -4.82 -6.75
C GLU A 63 -1.33 -3.52 -6.37
N ARG A 64 -2.02 -2.90 -7.34
CA ARG A 64 -2.81 -1.67 -7.13
C ARG A 64 -4.02 -1.93 -6.25
N ALA A 65 -4.76 -3.01 -6.52
CA ALA A 65 -5.86 -3.46 -5.67
C ALA A 65 -5.41 -3.66 -4.22
N GLY A 66 -4.26 -4.32 -4.03
CA GLY A 66 -3.69 -4.57 -2.72
C GLY A 66 -3.33 -3.29 -1.97
N LEU A 67 -2.74 -2.31 -2.66
CA LEU A 67 -2.43 -1.01 -2.07
C LEU A 67 -3.69 -0.24 -1.63
N VAL A 68 -4.75 -0.28 -2.45
CA VAL A 68 -6.04 0.32 -2.08
C VAL A 68 -6.60 -0.40 -0.86
N ASP A 69 -6.73 -1.73 -0.90
CA ASP A 69 -7.30 -2.51 0.21
C ASP A 69 -6.52 -2.29 1.51
N ASP A 70 -5.19 -2.35 1.49
CA ASP A 70 -4.36 -2.13 2.68
C ASP A 70 -4.57 -0.74 3.27
N LEU A 71 -4.59 0.29 2.44
CA LEU A 71 -4.74 1.67 2.89
C LEU A 71 -6.12 1.91 3.55
N PHE A 72 -7.19 1.35 2.98
CA PHE A 72 -8.54 1.41 3.57
C PHE A 72 -8.62 0.65 4.90
N ASN A 73 -8.04 -0.55 4.97
CA ASN A 73 -8.05 -1.34 6.19
C ASN A 73 -7.25 -0.68 7.32
N LEU A 74 -6.10 -0.10 7.01
CA LEU A 74 -5.26 0.63 7.97
C LEU A 74 -5.95 1.90 8.48
N ALA A 75 -6.68 2.62 7.61
CA ALA A 75 -7.47 3.76 8.02
C ALA A 75 -8.65 3.37 8.93
N ARG A 76 -9.32 2.24 8.62
CA ARG A 76 -10.43 1.72 9.44
C ARG A 76 -10.02 1.42 10.89
N ILE A 77 -8.77 1.02 11.12
CA ILE A 77 -8.22 0.77 12.47
C ILE A 77 -7.44 1.96 13.03
N ASN A 78 -7.62 3.17 12.46
CA ASN A 78 -6.99 4.43 12.88
C ASN A 78 -5.45 4.46 12.84
N ILE A 79 -4.82 3.60 12.04
CA ILE A 79 -3.36 3.61 11.85
C ILE A 79 -2.95 4.68 10.83
N LEU A 80 -3.75 4.85 9.77
CA LEU A 80 -3.58 5.91 8.79
C LEU A 80 -4.70 6.94 8.91
N ARG A 81 -4.38 8.20 8.58
CA ARG A 81 -5.36 9.28 8.54
C ARG A 81 -6.24 9.14 7.30
N LEU A 82 -7.53 9.46 7.45
CA LEU A 82 -8.50 9.44 6.34
C LEU A 82 -8.10 10.37 5.18
N SER A 83 -7.33 11.43 5.45
CA SER A 83 -6.78 12.31 4.40
C SER A 83 -6.01 11.54 3.33
N LEU A 84 -5.21 10.55 3.75
CA LEU A 84 -4.41 9.73 2.86
C LEU A 84 -5.29 8.78 2.01
N VAL A 85 -6.43 8.36 2.55
CA VAL A 85 -7.46 7.59 1.83
C VAL A 85 -8.11 8.43 0.75
N PHE A 86 -8.42 9.69 1.03
CA PHE A 86 -8.96 10.59 0.02
C PHE A 86 -7.97 10.84 -1.13
N ASP A 87 -6.68 10.94 -0.83
CA ASP A 87 -5.64 11.05 -1.88
C ASP A 87 -5.56 9.79 -2.76
N MET A 88 -5.66 8.60 -2.15
CA MET A 88 -5.73 7.33 -2.87
C MET A 88 -7.01 7.19 -3.70
N LEU A 89 -8.14 7.68 -3.21
CA LEU A 89 -9.41 7.72 -3.95
C LEU A 89 -9.35 8.65 -5.15
N ASN A 90 -8.60 9.75 -5.06
CA ASN A 90 -8.37 10.61 -6.23
C ASN A 90 -7.57 9.88 -7.31
N TYR A 91 -6.61 9.04 -6.93
CA TYR A 91 -5.98 8.11 -7.86
C TYR A 91 -6.99 7.11 -8.44
N ALA A 92 -7.84 6.49 -7.62
CA ALA A 92 -8.74 5.43 -8.07
C ALA A 92 -9.69 5.85 -9.20
N LYS A 93 -9.96 7.14 -9.36
CA LYS A 93 -10.73 7.69 -10.50
C LYS A 93 -10.02 7.53 -11.85
N LEU A 94 -8.70 7.41 -11.85
CA LEU A 94 -7.85 7.23 -13.03
C LEU A 94 -7.65 5.74 -13.37
N GLU A 95 -8.04 4.84 -12.48
CA GLU A 95 -7.88 3.40 -12.66
C GLU A 95 -8.78 2.88 -13.79
N GLN A 96 -8.17 2.17 -14.74
CA GLN A 96 -8.88 1.51 -15.85
C GLN A 96 -8.89 -0.02 -15.73
N GLY A 97 -8.08 -0.56 -14.81
CA GLY A 97 -8.07 -1.98 -14.48
C GLY A 97 -9.33 -2.36 -13.70
N TYR A 98 -10.26 -3.02 -14.37
CA TYR A 98 -11.47 -3.53 -13.73
C TYR A 98 -11.15 -4.78 -12.91
N ILE A 99 -11.19 -4.64 -11.60
CA ILE A 99 -11.17 -5.76 -10.66
C ILE A 99 -12.52 -5.68 -9.96
N VAL A 100 -13.43 -6.53 -10.38
CA VAL A 100 -14.76 -6.68 -9.78
C VAL A 100 -14.63 -7.04 -8.31
#